data_AF-A0A7V8E270-F1
#
_entry.id   AF-A0A7V8E270-F1
#
_cell.length_a   1.000
_cell.length_b   1.000
_cell.length_c   1.000
_cell.angle_alpha   90.00
_cell.angle_beta   90.00
_cell.angle_gamma   90.00
#
_symmetry.space_group_name_H-M   'P 1'
#
loop_
_entity.id
_entity.type
_entity.pdbx_description
1 polymer ?
#
loop_
_entity_poly.entity_id
_entity_poly.type
_entity_poly.pdbx_seq_one_letter_code
_entity_poly.pdbx_strand_id
1 'polypeptide(L)'
;MRCSSRAGSSGLAALVLLVAGCNTNERSAADLRRREVEDFAGEASRAPQLASILLDRKEDELVRALAAAELGEMPAGAAHGDALTAAVDDESPIVRRDAITACGNLAISASAAPVAGRLKSDGDASVRRAAAFALGKIKGDGAVDALLAAFDDRDPGVQELAAESLRAMTGQKFGRDAEAWRNWASTRPK
;
A
#
# COMPACT_ATOMS: atom_id res chain seq x y z
N MET A 1 18.27 18.57 -67.17
CA MET A 1 17.60 19.67 -67.88
C MET A 1 16.19 19.21 -68.28
N ARG A 2 15.14 20.03 -68.08
CA ARG A 2 13.71 19.83 -68.47
C ARG A 2 13.03 18.68 -67.68
N CYS A 3 11.94 18.82 -66.88
CA CYS A 3 10.67 19.59 -66.94
C CYS A 3 9.83 19.27 -68.20
N SER A 4 8.51 19.00 -68.19
CA SER A 4 7.43 19.05 -67.17
C SER A 4 6.37 17.98 -67.55
N SER A 5 5.19 17.76 -66.95
CA SER A 5 4.32 18.47 -65.99
C SER A 5 3.50 17.40 -65.18
N ARG A 6 2.35 17.59 -64.51
CA ARG A 6 1.35 18.67 -64.35
C ARG A 6 0.62 18.50 -63.00
N ALA A 7 0.28 19.59 -62.32
CA ALA A 7 -0.60 19.55 -61.15
C ALA A 7 -2.09 19.56 -61.58
N GLY A 8 -2.94 18.91 -60.78
CA GLY A 8 -4.41 19.00 -60.86
C GLY A 8 -4.98 18.87 -59.46
N SER A 9 -5.56 19.94 -58.93
CA SER A 9 -6.06 20.03 -57.55
C SER A 9 -7.58 19.81 -57.46
N SER A 10 -8.01 19.52 -56.23
CA SER A 10 -9.38 19.63 -55.65
C SER A 10 -10.22 18.34 -55.54
N GLY A 11 -10.71 18.08 -54.32
CA GLY A 11 -11.61 16.97 -53.98
C GLY A 11 -11.45 16.52 -52.52
N LEU A 12 -12.47 16.75 -51.69
CA LEU A 12 -12.53 16.35 -50.26
C LEU A 12 -13.05 14.91 -50.06
N ALA A 13 -13.01 14.46 -48.79
CA ALA A 13 -13.46 13.17 -48.23
C ALA A 13 -12.48 11.98 -48.46
N ALA A 14 -11.96 11.28 -47.43
CA ALA A 14 -12.63 10.53 -46.35
C ALA A 14 -13.46 9.36 -46.93
N LEU A 15 -13.41 8.12 -46.43
CA LEU A 15 -13.04 7.58 -45.11
C LEU A 15 -12.88 6.04 -45.23
N VAL A 16 -12.47 5.32 -44.16
CA VAL A 16 -12.68 3.86 -43.93
C VAL A 16 -11.83 2.90 -44.81
N LEU A 17 -11.07 1.93 -44.28
CA LEU A 17 -10.65 1.64 -42.90
C LEU A 17 -9.27 0.96 -42.96
N LEU A 18 -8.29 1.49 -42.23
CA LEU A 18 -7.06 0.77 -41.93
C LEU A 18 -7.39 -0.31 -40.89
N VAL A 19 -6.89 -1.54 -41.06
CA VAL A 19 -6.78 -2.50 -39.96
C VAL A 19 -5.61 -2.06 -39.09
N ALA A 20 -5.86 -1.05 -38.25
CA ALA A 20 -4.95 -0.54 -37.24
C ALA A 20 -5.65 -0.68 -35.87
N GLY A 21 -5.00 -1.33 -34.91
CA GLY A 21 -5.61 -1.64 -33.62
C GLY A 21 -4.69 -2.31 -32.60
N CYS A 22 -3.67 -3.05 -33.04
CA CYS A 22 -2.54 -3.38 -32.18
C CYS A 22 -1.66 -2.14 -31.97
N ASN A 23 -2.09 -1.25 -31.07
CA ASN A 23 -1.30 -0.09 -30.67
C ASN A 23 -0.13 -0.56 -29.78
N THR A 24 0.96 -1.01 -30.38
CA THR A 24 2.19 -1.45 -29.68
C THR A 24 3.05 -0.28 -29.19
N ASN A 25 2.44 0.87 -28.90
CA ASN A 25 3.11 2.10 -28.56
C ASN A 25 2.46 2.69 -27.30
N GLU A 26 2.77 2.07 -26.16
CA GLU A 26 2.70 2.57 -24.77
C GLU A 26 2.89 1.36 -23.82
N ARG A 27 4.12 0.85 -23.72
CA ARG A 27 4.60 0.42 -22.40
C ARG A 27 5.01 1.71 -21.73
N SER A 28 4.24 2.20 -20.75
CA SER A 28 4.65 3.41 -20.04
C SER A 28 5.99 3.15 -19.32
N ALA A 29 6.74 4.21 -19.02
CA ALA A 29 7.96 4.05 -18.23
C ALA A 29 7.66 3.37 -16.88
N ALA A 30 6.50 3.65 -16.29
CA ALA A 30 5.99 2.99 -15.08
C ALA A 30 5.71 1.49 -15.29
N ASP A 31 5.22 1.04 -16.45
CA ASP A 31 4.99 -0.40 -16.71
C ASP A 31 6.28 -1.19 -16.91
N LEU A 32 7.31 -0.56 -17.49
CA LEU A 32 8.65 -1.14 -17.55
C LEU A 32 9.27 -1.21 -16.16
N ARG A 33 9.13 -0.14 -15.38
CA ARG A 33 9.67 -0.04 -14.03
C ARG A 33 8.98 -0.98 -13.04
N ARG A 34 7.66 -1.17 -13.16
CA ARG A 34 6.89 -2.15 -12.37
C ARG A 34 7.41 -3.57 -12.60
N ARG A 35 7.63 -3.96 -13.86
CA ARG A 35 8.20 -5.28 -14.19
C ARG A 35 9.59 -5.49 -13.62
N GLU A 36 10.44 -4.46 -13.60
CA GLU A 36 11.76 -4.55 -12.97
C GLU A 36 11.67 -4.80 -11.45
N VAL A 37 10.64 -4.26 -10.79
CA VAL A 37 10.34 -4.55 -9.38
C VAL A 37 9.76 -5.97 -9.22
N GLU A 38 8.86 -6.42 -10.10
CA GLU A 38 8.35 -7.79 -10.15
C GLU A 38 9.49 -8.82 -10.34
N ASP A 39 10.50 -8.50 -11.17
CA ASP A 39 11.69 -9.32 -11.39
C ASP A 39 12.61 -9.41 -10.15
N PHE A 40 12.39 -8.59 -9.10
CA PHE A 40 13.09 -8.68 -7.81
C PHE A 40 12.33 -9.51 -6.75
N ALA A 41 11.15 -10.04 -7.08
CA ALA A 41 10.30 -10.77 -6.15
C ALA A 41 11.02 -11.97 -5.52
N GLY A 42 11.00 -12.04 -4.17
CA GLY A 42 11.67 -13.09 -3.40
C GLY A 42 13.21 -13.01 -3.35
N GLU A 43 13.87 -12.13 -4.11
CA GLU A 43 15.33 -11.91 -4.00
C GLU A 43 15.64 -11.03 -2.78
N ALA A 44 15.82 -11.62 -1.59
CA ALA A 44 16.12 -10.86 -0.36
C ALA A 44 17.37 -9.95 -0.45
N SER A 45 18.30 -10.23 -1.37
CA SER A 45 19.44 -9.37 -1.70
C SER A 45 19.06 -8.04 -2.37
N ARG A 46 17.82 -7.91 -2.89
CA ARG A 46 17.26 -6.71 -3.53
C ARG A 46 16.58 -5.77 -2.55
N ALA A 47 16.42 -6.14 -1.27
CA ALA A 47 15.75 -5.30 -0.29
C ALA A 47 16.30 -3.85 -0.22
N PRO A 48 17.63 -3.58 -0.32
CA PRO A 48 18.14 -2.20 -0.38
C PRO A 48 17.70 -1.42 -1.63
N GLN A 49 17.62 -2.07 -2.78
CA GLN A 49 17.16 -1.47 -4.04
C GLN A 49 15.67 -1.16 -3.97
N LEU A 50 14.85 -2.11 -3.50
CA LEU A 50 13.41 -1.90 -3.28
C LEU A 50 13.15 -0.79 -2.25
N ALA A 51 13.92 -0.73 -1.17
CA ALA A 51 13.85 0.37 -0.20
C ALA A 51 14.18 1.73 -0.83
N SER A 52 15.16 1.79 -1.76
CA SER A 52 15.44 3.02 -2.51
C SER A 52 14.32 3.40 -3.46
N ILE A 53 13.65 2.44 -4.10
CA ILE A 53 12.52 2.68 -5.01
C ILE A 53 11.30 3.20 -4.23
N LEU A 54 11.00 2.56 -3.09
CA LEU A 54 9.92 2.95 -2.19
C LEU A 54 10.04 4.41 -1.70
N LEU A 55 11.26 4.91 -1.52
CA LEU A 55 11.51 6.26 -0.99
C LEU A 55 11.77 7.33 -2.06
N ASP A 56 11.97 6.98 -3.34
CA ASP A 56 12.13 7.97 -4.40
C ASP A 56 10.76 8.47 -4.90
N ARG A 57 10.39 9.69 -4.46
CA ARG A 57 9.14 10.36 -4.86
C ARG A 57 9.03 10.68 -6.37
N LYS A 58 10.09 10.45 -7.16
CA LYS A 58 10.03 10.55 -8.63
C LYS A 58 9.48 9.28 -9.28
N GLU A 59 9.50 8.15 -8.57
CA GLU A 59 8.89 6.91 -9.02
C GLU A 59 7.37 7.00 -8.96
N ASP A 60 6.71 6.34 -9.91
CA ASP A 60 5.25 6.23 -9.96
C ASP A 60 4.68 5.61 -8.67
N GLU A 61 3.51 6.07 -8.21
CA GLU A 61 2.95 5.60 -6.94
C GLU A 61 2.68 4.08 -6.92
N LEU A 62 2.38 3.47 -8.08
CA LEU A 62 2.18 2.02 -8.18
C LEU A 62 3.51 1.27 -8.16
N VAL A 63 4.61 1.89 -8.61
CA VAL A 63 5.97 1.35 -8.49
C VAL A 63 6.44 1.39 -7.04
N ARG A 64 6.20 2.50 -6.33
CA ARG A 64 6.50 2.61 -4.89
C ARG A 64 5.67 1.62 -4.06
N ALA A 65 4.37 1.52 -4.34
CA ALA A 65 3.48 0.59 -3.64
C ALA A 65 3.87 -0.87 -3.85
N LEU A 66 4.22 -1.25 -5.10
CA LEU A 66 4.74 -2.59 -5.37
C LEU A 66 6.06 -2.85 -4.64
N ALA A 67 6.99 -1.88 -4.59
CA ALA A 67 8.23 -2.04 -3.83
C ALA A 67 7.98 -2.25 -2.33
N ALA A 68 6.97 -1.60 -1.73
CA ALA A 68 6.54 -1.89 -0.36
C ALA A 68 5.96 -3.31 -0.21
N ALA A 69 5.15 -3.78 -1.17
CA ALA A 69 4.57 -5.11 -1.16
C ALA A 69 5.66 -6.20 -1.24
N GLU A 70 6.59 -6.10 -2.19
CA GLU A 70 7.70 -7.05 -2.34
C GLU A 70 8.60 -7.09 -1.10
N LEU A 71 8.89 -5.94 -0.49
CA LEU A 71 9.60 -5.89 0.80
C LEU A 71 8.85 -6.57 1.94
N GLY A 72 7.51 -6.61 1.89
CA GLY A 72 6.65 -7.25 2.89
C GLY A 72 6.56 -8.77 2.78
N GLU A 73 6.90 -9.34 1.63
CA GLU A 73 6.97 -10.80 1.38
C GLU A 73 8.38 -11.37 1.65
N MET A 74 9.39 -10.52 1.82
CA MET A 74 10.75 -10.92 2.20
C MET A 74 10.86 -11.29 3.69
N PRO A 75 11.80 -12.16 4.10
CA PRO A 75 12.09 -12.38 5.53
C PRO A 75 12.49 -11.07 6.22
N ALA A 76 12.01 -10.84 7.45
CA ALA A 76 12.22 -9.59 8.17
C ALA A 76 13.72 -9.28 8.38
N GLY A 77 14.13 -8.06 7.98
CA GLY A 77 15.50 -7.57 8.09
C GLY A 77 15.55 -6.05 8.28
N ALA A 78 16.60 -5.58 8.96
CA ALA A 78 16.69 -4.17 9.38
C ALA A 78 16.66 -3.17 8.20
N ALA A 79 17.29 -3.52 7.06
CA ALA A 79 17.48 -2.61 5.93
C ALA A 79 16.17 -2.12 5.27
N HIS A 80 15.06 -2.86 5.41
CA HIS A 80 13.75 -2.48 4.87
C HIS A 80 12.74 -2.07 5.96
N GLY A 81 13.01 -2.35 7.24
CA GLY A 81 12.15 -1.92 8.34
C GLY A 81 12.01 -0.41 8.44
N ASP A 82 13.11 0.32 8.29
CA ASP A 82 13.12 1.79 8.34
C ASP A 82 12.41 2.40 7.13
N ALA A 83 12.65 1.86 5.92
CA ALA A 83 12.02 2.34 4.69
C ALA A 83 10.51 2.11 4.67
N LEU A 84 10.05 0.92 5.08
CA LEU A 84 8.63 0.63 5.25
C LEU A 84 7.98 1.52 6.31
N THR A 85 8.66 1.76 7.44
CA THR A 85 8.17 2.66 8.50
C THR A 85 8.05 4.11 8.00
N ALA A 86 9.00 4.60 7.20
CA ALA A 86 8.93 5.93 6.60
C ALA A 86 7.80 6.04 5.55
N ALA A 87 7.55 5.00 4.76
CA ALA A 87 6.49 4.97 3.75
C ALA A 87 5.06 4.90 4.33
N VAL A 88 4.91 4.66 5.64
CA VAL A 88 3.62 4.84 6.35
C VAL A 88 3.08 6.27 6.21
N ASP A 89 3.95 7.25 5.95
CA ASP A 89 3.62 8.67 5.73
C ASP A 89 3.76 9.13 4.26
N ASP A 90 3.78 8.21 3.28
CA ASP A 90 3.78 8.56 1.85
C ASP A 90 2.53 9.38 1.47
N GLU A 91 2.65 10.27 0.48
CA GLU A 91 1.55 11.11 -0.02
C GLU A 91 0.41 10.27 -0.64
N SER A 92 0.75 9.15 -1.28
CA SER A 92 -0.17 8.26 -1.95
C SER A 92 -0.83 7.27 -0.98
N PRO A 93 -2.18 7.19 -0.95
CA PRO A 93 -2.89 6.21 -0.13
C PRO A 93 -2.52 4.75 -0.44
N ILE A 94 -2.21 4.42 -1.70
CA ILE A 94 -1.86 3.04 -2.06
C ILE A 94 -0.48 2.65 -1.51
N VAL A 95 0.50 3.57 -1.54
CA VAL A 95 1.82 3.35 -0.94
C VAL A 95 1.70 3.20 0.59
N ARG A 96 0.94 4.08 1.25
CA ARG A 96 0.71 3.97 2.71
C ARG A 96 0.06 2.63 3.08
N ARG A 97 -0.97 2.20 2.35
CA ARG A 97 -1.66 0.92 2.58
C ARG A 97 -0.68 -0.26 2.51
N ASP A 98 0.16 -0.30 1.48
CA ASP A 98 1.04 -1.44 1.24
C ASP A 98 2.25 -1.44 2.19
N ALA A 99 2.81 -0.26 2.49
CA ALA A 99 3.82 -0.09 3.54
C ALA A 99 3.32 -0.53 4.93
N ILE A 100 2.10 -0.14 5.32
CA ILE A 100 1.47 -0.58 6.57
C ILE A 100 1.22 -2.09 6.58
N THR A 101 0.79 -2.66 5.45
CA THR A 101 0.54 -4.11 5.31
C THR A 101 1.84 -4.90 5.47
N ALA A 102 2.93 -4.45 4.83
CA ALA A 102 4.26 -5.01 4.97
C ALA A 102 4.80 -4.88 6.41
N CYS A 103 4.66 -3.71 7.05
CA CYS A 103 4.93 -3.51 8.48
C CYS A 103 4.19 -4.51 9.38
N GLY A 104 2.93 -4.82 9.05
CA GLY A 104 2.14 -5.87 9.68
C GLY A 104 2.71 -7.28 9.44
N ASN A 105 2.97 -7.65 8.18
CA ASN A 105 3.49 -8.97 7.79
C ASN A 105 4.84 -9.29 8.46
N LEU A 106 5.73 -8.29 8.52
CA LEU A 106 7.06 -8.40 9.11
C LEU A 106 7.11 -8.14 10.63
N ALA A 107 5.98 -7.78 11.24
CA ALA A 107 5.87 -7.37 12.64
C ALA A 107 6.89 -6.30 13.07
N ILE A 108 7.04 -5.24 12.27
CA ILE A 108 8.03 -4.17 12.52
C ILE A 108 7.57 -3.32 13.72
N SER A 109 8.07 -3.62 14.92
CA SER A 109 7.67 -2.98 16.19
C SER A 109 7.80 -1.45 16.17
N ALA A 110 8.84 -0.91 15.52
CA ALA A 110 9.04 0.54 15.37
C ALA A 110 7.90 1.25 14.62
N SER A 111 7.14 0.53 13.79
CA SER A 111 6.01 1.08 13.04
C SER A 111 4.72 1.20 13.85
N ALA A 112 4.63 0.66 15.07
CA ALA A 112 3.39 0.63 15.84
C ALA A 112 2.76 2.03 16.04
N ALA A 113 3.57 3.02 16.40
CA ALA A 113 3.12 4.40 16.62
C ALA A 113 2.64 5.10 15.33
N PRO A 114 3.40 5.15 14.22
CA PRO A 114 2.91 5.76 12.98
C PRO A 114 1.72 5.00 12.38
N VAL A 115 1.68 3.66 12.45
CA VAL A 115 0.52 2.87 12.00
C VAL A 115 -0.74 3.20 12.84
N ALA A 116 -0.61 3.36 14.16
CA ALA A 116 -1.72 3.81 15.01
C ALA A 116 -2.17 5.24 14.67
N GLY A 117 -1.25 6.12 14.28
CA GLY A 117 -1.57 7.43 13.72
C GLY A 117 -2.45 7.33 12.47
N ARG A 118 -2.09 6.44 11.54
CA ARG A 118 -2.87 6.20 10.31
C ARG A 118 -4.24 5.60 10.60
N LEU A 119 -4.34 4.62 11.49
CA LEU A 119 -5.64 4.08 11.94
C LEU A 119 -6.56 5.18 12.49
N LYS A 120 -6.01 6.15 13.22
CA LYS A 120 -6.79 7.23 13.84
C LYS A 120 -7.29 8.28 12.86
N SER A 121 -6.54 8.61 11.81
CA SER A 121 -6.78 9.85 11.06
C SER A 121 -6.59 9.79 9.54
N ASP A 122 -6.26 8.63 8.94
CA ASP A 122 -6.09 8.58 7.49
C ASP A 122 -7.43 8.78 6.74
N GLY A 123 -7.43 9.66 5.73
CA GLY A 123 -8.63 9.94 4.95
C GLY A 123 -9.17 8.70 4.23
N ASP A 124 -8.28 7.81 3.80
CA ASP A 124 -8.60 6.60 3.05
C ASP A 124 -8.97 5.42 3.97
N ALA A 125 -10.12 4.79 3.70
CA ALA A 125 -10.60 3.68 4.52
C ALA A 125 -9.81 2.38 4.32
N SER A 126 -9.18 2.16 3.16
CA SER A 126 -8.30 1.00 2.94
C SER A 126 -7.01 1.11 3.75
N VAL A 127 -6.46 2.33 3.89
CA VAL A 127 -5.30 2.61 4.77
C VAL A 127 -5.66 2.36 6.24
N ARG A 128 -6.82 2.85 6.72
CA ARG A 128 -7.27 2.59 8.10
C ARG A 128 -7.53 1.09 8.36
N ARG A 129 -8.09 0.36 7.39
CA ARG A 129 -8.25 -1.11 7.47
C ARG A 129 -6.90 -1.83 7.55
N ALA A 130 -5.95 -1.49 6.68
CA ALA A 130 -4.60 -2.04 6.73
C ALA A 130 -3.94 -1.78 8.09
N ALA A 131 -4.12 -0.59 8.67
CA ALA A 131 -3.58 -0.23 9.97
C ALA A 131 -4.21 -1.03 11.14
N ALA A 132 -5.53 -1.22 11.13
CA ALA A 132 -6.21 -2.07 12.12
C ALA A 132 -5.70 -3.52 12.08
N PHE A 133 -5.48 -4.08 10.88
CA PHE A 133 -4.92 -5.41 10.70
C PHE A 133 -3.45 -5.50 11.11
N ALA A 134 -2.62 -4.54 10.69
CA ALA A 134 -1.20 -4.50 10.95
C ALA A 134 -0.88 -4.40 12.44
N LEU A 135 -1.59 -3.55 13.20
CA LEU A 135 -1.42 -3.47 14.66
C LEU A 135 -1.68 -4.80 15.37
N GLY A 136 -2.62 -5.60 14.87
CA GLY A 136 -2.90 -6.96 15.35
C GLY A 136 -1.70 -7.92 15.22
N LYS A 137 -0.86 -7.72 14.20
CA LYS A 137 0.37 -8.48 13.96
C LYS A 137 1.60 -7.88 14.66
N ILE A 138 1.75 -6.55 14.65
CA ILE A 138 2.89 -5.82 15.24
C ILE A 138 2.88 -5.95 16.78
N LYS A 139 1.70 -5.86 17.40
CA LYS A 139 1.49 -6.00 18.86
C LYS A 139 2.31 -5.05 19.75
N GLY A 140 2.76 -3.92 19.20
CA GLY A 140 3.51 -2.91 19.94
C GLY A 140 2.68 -2.13 20.96
N ASP A 141 3.38 -1.33 21.77
CA ASP A 141 2.76 -0.51 22.83
C ASP A 141 1.67 0.42 22.26
N GLY A 142 0.56 0.54 22.99
CA GLY A 142 -0.60 1.32 22.57
C GLY A 142 -1.44 0.71 21.44
N ALA A 143 -1.03 -0.39 20.80
CA ALA A 143 -1.80 -1.04 19.72
C ALA A 143 -3.22 -1.41 20.17
N VAL A 144 -3.38 -1.95 21.38
CA VAL A 144 -4.71 -2.30 21.93
C VAL A 144 -5.60 -1.06 22.05
N ASP A 145 -5.06 0.06 22.54
CA ASP A 145 -5.84 1.27 22.78
C ASP A 145 -6.20 1.99 21.46
N ALA A 146 -5.32 1.92 20.45
CA ALA A 146 -5.62 2.36 19.09
C ALA A 146 -6.72 1.50 18.43
N LEU A 147 -6.70 0.18 18.62
CA LEU A 147 -7.74 -0.72 18.13
C LEU A 147 -9.07 -0.53 18.88
N LEU A 148 -9.06 -0.20 20.17
CA LEU A 148 -10.27 0.15 20.93
C LEU A 148 -10.93 1.44 20.42
N ALA A 149 -10.15 2.43 20.01
CA ALA A 149 -10.67 3.65 19.39
C ALA A 149 -11.26 3.40 17.99
N ALA A 150 -10.76 2.39 17.26
CA ALA A 150 -11.24 2.04 15.92
C ALA A 150 -12.64 1.40 15.88
N PHE A 151 -13.24 1.05 17.03
CA PHE A 151 -14.67 0.71 17.10
C PHE A 151 -15.58 1.90 16.79
N ASP A 152 -15.09 3.12 16.97
CA ASP A 152 -15.81 4.36 16.68
C ASP A 152 -15.51 4.89 15.26
N ASP A 153 -14.80 4.12 14.41
CA ASP A 153 -14.56 4.47 13.01
C ASP A 153 -15.84 4.44 12.18
N ARG A 154 -15.93 5.32 11.17
CA ARG A 154 -17.05 5.41 10.22
C ARG A 154 -17.13 4.23 9.24
N ASP A 155 -16.05 3.49 9.02
CA ASP A 155 -15.99 2.34 8.11
C ASP A 155 -16.23 1.03 8.88
N PRO A 156 -17.31 0.28 8.58
CA PRO A 156 -17.64 -0.95 9.31
C PRO A 156 -16.55 -2.05 9.22
N GLY A 157 -15.71 -2.03 8.19
CA GLY A 157 -14.60 -2.96 8.02
C GLY A 157 -13.38 -2.61 8.88
N VAL A 158 -13.17 -1.33 9.21
CA VAL A 158 -12.19 -0.90 10.21
C VAL A 158 -12.59 -1.42 11.60
N GLN A 159 -13.87 -1.26 11.98
CA GLN A 159 -14.41 -1.78 13.24
C GLN A 159 -14.30 -3.32 13.35
N GLU A 160 -14.57 -4.02 12.25
CA GLU A 160 -14.46 -5.49 12.18
C GLU A 160 -13.01 -5.95 12.35
N LEU A 161 -12.08 -5.39 11.58
CA LEU A 161 -10.65 -5.69 11.71
C LEU A 161 -10.11 -5.31 13.10
N ALA A 162 -10.62 -4.27 13.73
CA ALA A 162 -10.25 -3.93 15.11
C ALA A 162 -10.64 -5.05 16.10
N ALA A 163 -11.88 -5.55 16.01
CA ALA A 163 -12.34 -6.69 16.81
C ALA A 163 -11.53 -7.98 16.53
N GLU A 164 -11.21 -8.26 15.26
CA GLU A 164 -10.42 -9.43 14.87
C GLU A 164 -8.96 -9.36 15.36
N SER A 165 -8.32 -8.21 15.19
CA SER A 165 -6.97 -7.94 15.70
C SER A 165 -6.91 -8.06 17.21
N LEU A 166 -7.87 -7.47 17.95
CA LEU A 166 -7.95 -7.63 19.40
C LEU A 166 -8.12 -9.09 19.81
N ARG A 167 -8.99 -9.85 19.14
CA ARG A 167 -9.15 -11.31 19.34
C ARG A 167 -7.83 -12.06 19.13
N ALA A 168 -7.12 -11.77 18.05
CA ALA A 168 -5.84 -12.42 17.69
C ALA A 168 -4.67 -12.02 18.60
N MET A 169 -4.69 -10.81 19.16
CA MET A 169 -3.70 -10.33 20.11
C MET A 169 -3.89 -10.90 21.53
N THR A 170 -5.14 -11.01 21.98
CA THR A 170 -5.48 -11.16 23.41
C THR A 170 -6.13 -12.50 23.77
N GLY A 171 -6.58 -13.26 22.77
CA GLY A 171 -7.36 -14.48 22.95
C GLY A 171 -8.82 -14.26 23.39
N GLN A 172 -9.22 -13.02 23.73
CA GLN A 172 -10.58 -12.72 24.18
C GLN A 172 -11.58 -12.76 23.01
N LYS A 173 -12.84 -13.09 23.31
CA LYS A 173 -13.88 -13.38 22.31
C LYS A 173 -15.14 -12.53 22.49
N PHE A 174 -14.98 -11.23 22.69
CA PHE A 174 -16.12 -10.29 22.80
C PHE A 174 -16.75 -9.92 21.46
N GLY A 175 -16.17 -10.35 20.33
CA GLY A 175 -16.68 -10.02 18.99
C GLY A 175 -16.63 -8.51 18.76
N ARG A 176 -17.73 -7.94 18.26
CA ARG A 176 -17.87 -6.49 18.01
C ARG A 176 -18.38 -5.69 19.23
N ASP A 177 -18.47 -6.29 20.41
CA ASP A 177 -18.86 -5.59 21.64
C ASP A 177 -17.72 -4.67 22.13
N ALA A 178 -17.79 -3.41 21.71
CA ALA A 178 -16.84 -2.37 22.08
C ALA A 178 -16.83 -2.09 23.59
N GLU A 179 -17.95 -2.27 24.29
CA GLU A 179 -18.03 -2.01 25.73
C GLU A 179 -17.35 -3.14 26.50
N ALA A 180 -17.61 -4.40 26.17
CA ALA A 180 -16.90 -5.54 26.75
C ALA A 180 -15.38 -5.45 26.51
N TRP A 181 -14.95 -5.04 25.32
CA TRP A 181 -13.53 -4.79 25.03
C TRP A 181 -12.93 -3.65 25.88
N ARG A 182 -13.63 -2.53 26.06
CA ARG A 182 -13.19 -1.39 26.90
C ARG A 182 -13.21 -1.74 28.40
N ASN A 183 -14.18 -2.53 28.86
CA ASN A 183 -14.27 -2.99 30.24
C ASN A 183 -13.12 -3.95 30.56
N TRP A 184 -12.88 -4.96 29.71
CA TRP A 184 -11.70 -5.82 29.82
C TRP A 184 -10.39 -5.01 29.78
N ALA A 185 -10.31 -4.00 28.91
CA ALA A 185 -9.14 -3.12 28.84
C ALA A 185 -8.81 -2.41 30.15
N SER A 186 -9.81 -1.95 30.89
CA SER A 186 -9.63 -1.29 32.20
C SER A 186 -9.07 -2.21 33.30
N THR A 187 -9.22 -3.53 33.16
CA THR A 187 -8.78 -4.53 34.14
C THR A 187 -7.36 -5.07 33.93
N ARG A 188 -6.69 -4.64 32.86
CA ARG A 188 -5.31 -5.06 32.54
C ARG A 188 -4.29 -4.36 33.47
N PRO A 189 -3.20 -5.04 33.87
CA PRO A 189 -1.97 -4.35 34.26
C PRO A 189 -1.53 -3.43 33.11
N LYS A 190 -1.00 -2.25 33.44
CA LYS A 190 -0.36 -1.34 32.49
C LYS A 190 1.13 -1.66 32.37
#